data_AF-A0A7M3SCK5-F1
#
_entry.id   AF-A0A7M3SCK5-F1
#
_cell.length_a   1.000
_cell.length_b   1.000
_cell.length_c   1.000
_cell.angle_alpha   90.00
_cell.angle_beta   90.00
_cell.angle_gamma   90.00
#
_symmetry.space_group_name_H-M   'P 1'
#
loop_
_entity.id
_entity.type
_entity.pdbx_description
1 polymer ?
#
loop_
_entity_poly.entity_id
_entity_poly.type
_entity_poly.pdbx_seq_one_letter_code
_entity_poly.pdbx_strand_id
1 'polypeptide(L)'
;MVEYEAPLRDYEFLFNEVFDVTPTMKRLGYDFDEDFLSMLAEGWADHAKEVWLPINQLGDRVGLKFENGEITMPKEFKDAYNQAIEGGWLSTSTKPEHGGMGTPIFFQSVIWGEIATSTNMAMSVLPALTLGVYDVLNEHGDKTLVDYFSTHLAQGHWAGTMCLTEPHAGTDLGIISSKAIPQDDGTYRLTGTKIFI
;
A
#
# COMPACT_ATOMS: atom_id res chain seq x y z
N MET A 1 16.98 -21.37 6.83
CA MET A 1 16.56 -19.97 6.72
C MET A 1 15.66 -19.90 5.48
N VAL A 2 14.59 -19.11 5.48
CA VAL A 2 13.82 -18.92 4.24
C VAL A 2 14.67 -18.05 3.32
N GLU A 3 14.84 -18.48 2.09
CA GLU A 3 15.55 -17.72 1.05
C GLU A 3 14.51 -17.23 0.04
N TYR A 4 14.60 -15.95 -0.29
CA TYR A 4 13.87 -15.32 -1.37
C TYR A 4 14.87 -14.44 -2.13
N GLU A 5 14.86 -14.56 -3.44
CA GLU A 5 15.64 -13.74 -4.36
C GLU A 5 14.64 -13.08 -5.31
N ALA A 6 14.67 -11.75 -5.39
CA ALA A 6 13.76 -11.04 -6.29
C ALA A 6 14.15 -11.33 -7.76
N PRO A 7 13.18 -11.58 -8.65
CA PRO A 7 13.45 -11.93 -10.03
C PRO A 7 13.76 -10.68 -10.88
N LEU A 8 14.73 -9.86 -10.46
CA LEU A 8 15.05 -8.56 -11.06
C LEU A 8 15.37 -8.69 -12.57
N ARG A 9 16.10 -9.73 -12.96
CA ARG A 9 16.41 -10.01 -14.36
C ARG A 9 15.16 -10.25 -15.20
N ASP A 10 14.13 -10.88 -14.64
CA ASP A 10 12.87 -11.13 -15.34
C ASP A 10 12.08 -9.83 -15.50
N TYR A 11 12.11 -8.93 -14.51
CA TYR A 11 11.55 -7.58 -14.66
C TYR A 11 12.23 -6.81 -15.79
N GLU A 12 13.58 -6.80 -15.84
CA GLU A 12 14.34 -6.17 -16.92
C GLU A 12 13.98 -6.76 -18.29
N PHE A 13 13.90 -8.10 -18.39
CA PHE A 13 13.50 -8.77 -19.62
C PHE A 13 12.10 -8.31 -20.08
N LEU A 14 11.12 -8.37 -19.18
CA LEU A 14 9.75 -8.00 -19.51
C LEU A 14 9.65 -6.51 -19.89
N PHE A 15 10.27 -5.61 -19.13
CA PHE A 15 10.11 -4.18 -19.34
C PHE A 15 10.89 -3.64 -20.54
N ASN A 16 12.09 -4.16 -20.78
CA ASN A 16 13.01 -3.59 -21.77
C ASN A 16 13.07 -4.40 -23.07
N GLU A 17 12.79 -5.71 -23.03
CA GLU A 17 12.87 -6.59 -24.21
C GLU A 17 11.48 -6.99 -24.75
N VAL A 18 10.42 -6.93 -23.94
CA VAL A 18 9.07 -7.37 -24.34
C VAL A 18 8.06 -6.21 -24.46
N PHE A 19 7.99 -5.30 -23.48
CA PHE A 19 6.89 -4.34 -23.37
C PHE A 19 7.23 -2.88 -23.75
N ASP A 20 8.48 -2.57 -24.10
CA ASP A 20 8.93 -1.20 -24.41
C ASP A 20 8.45 -0.18 -23.37
N VAL A 21 8.71 -0.45 -22.09
CA VAL A 21 8.18 0.33 -20.96
C VAL A 21 8.69 1.77 -20.98
N THR A 22 9.99 1.99 -21.21
CA THR A 22 10.61 3.32 -21.19
C THR A 22 9.96 4.29 -22.21
N PRO A 23 9.80 3.95 -23.50
CA PRO A 23 9.04 4.78 -24.44
C PRO A 23 7.60 5.03 -24.02
N THR A 24 6.93 4.02 -23.45
CA THR A 24 5.52 4.12 -23.02
C THR A 24 5.35 5.06 -21.84
N MET A 25 6.23 4.94 -20.85
CA MET A 25 6.31 5.81 -19.68
C MET A 25 6.50 7.27 -20.07
N LYS A 26 7.42 7.57 -20.99
CA LYS A 26 7.64 8.94 -21.51
C LYS A 26 6.39 9.52 -22.19
N ARG A 27 5.65 8.72 -22.97
CA ARG A 27 4.39 9.17 -23.60
C ARG A 27 3.30 9.48 -22.58
N LEU A 28 3.34 8.83 -21.41
CA LEU A 28 2.40 9.06 -20.30
C LEU A 28 2.83 10.23 -19.40
N GLY A 29 3.93 10.91 -19.71
CA GLY A 29 4.38 12.11 -18.98
C GLY A 29 5.24 11.81 -17.75
N TYR A 30 5.69 10.58 -17.58
CA TYR A 30 6.63 10.21 -16.52
C TYR A 30 8.07 10.54 -16.96
N ASP A 31 8.83 11.13 -16.05
CA ASP A 31 10.23 11.53 -16.25
C ASP A 31 11.16 10.66 -15.40
N PHE A 32 11.20 9.37 -15.72
CA PHE A 32 12.16 8.42 -15.15
C PHE A 32 12.97 7.80 -16.28
N ASP A 33 14.14 7.27 -15.94
CA ASP A 33 14.92 6.42 -16.83
C ASP A 33 14.98 4.98 -16.28
N GLU A 34 15.46 4.08 -17.13
CA GLU A 34 15.57 2.66 -16.85
C GLU A 34 16.53 2.39 -15.67
N ASP A 35 17.69 3.05 -15.67
CA ASP A 35 18.72 2.90 -14.64
C ASP A 35 18.18 3.27 -13.25
N PHE A 36 17.42 4.36 -13.14
CA PHE A 36 16.81 4.77 -11.88
C PHE A 36 15.77 3.75 -11.39
N LEU A 37 14.93 3.23 -12.29
CA LEU A 37 13.93 2.22 -11.92
C LEU A 37 14.57 0.89 -11.52
N SER A 38 15.64 0.46 -12.20
CA SER A 38 16.41 -0.74 -11.83
C SER A 38 17.08 -0.56 -10.47
N MET A 39 17.73 0.58 -10.22
CA MET A 39 18.32 0.89 -8.91
C MET A 39 17.27 0.88 -7.79
N LEU A 40 16.08 1.44 -8.05
CA LEU A 40 14.99 1.44 -7.06
C LEU A 40 14.44 0.02 -6.81
N ALA A 41 14.38 -0.82 -7.86
CA ALA A 41 13.96 -2.22 -7.75
C ALA A 41 14.97 -3.04 -6.92
N GLU A 42 16.27 -2.85 -7.14
CA GLU A 42 17.35 -3.47 -6.34
C GLU A 42 17.25 -3.06 -4.87
N GLY A 43 17.17 -1.76 -4.59
CA GLY A 43 17.06 -1.28 -3.21
C GLY A 43 15.81 -1.78 -2.48
N TRP A 44 14.67 -1.86 -3.18
CA TRP A 44 13.46 -2.45 -2.61
C TRP A 44 13.61 -3.95 -2.36
N ALA A 45 14.21 -4.68 -3.29
CA ALA A 45 14.48 -6.11 -3.13
C ALA A 45 15.35 -6.39 -1.90
N ASP A 46 16.42 -5.61 -1.70
CA ASP A 46 17.30 -5.72 -0.54
C ASP A 46 16.55 -5.41 0.75
N HIS A 47 15.82 -4.28 0.82
CA HIS A 47 15.03 -3.92 1.99
C HIS A 47 14.01 -5.02 2.36
N ALA A 48 13.26 -5.52 1.37
CA ALA A 48 12.27 -6.55 1.61
C ALA A 48 12.90 -7.87 2.06
N LYS A 49 14.05 -8.24 1.49
CA LYS A 49 14.80 -9.45 1.86
C LYS A 49 15.41 -9.38 3.26
N GLU A 50 15.96 -8.23 3.65
CA GLU A 50 16.65 -8.06 4.92
C GLU A 50 15.71 -7.70 6.08
N VAL A 51 14.64 -6.96 5.80
CA VAL A 51 13.76 -6.41 6.83
C VAL A 51 12.42 -7.15 6.89
N TRP A 52 11.78 -7.41 5.74
CA TRP A 52 10.41 -7.93 5.69
C TRP A 52 10.33 -9.46 5.73
N LEU A 53 11.20 -10.14 4.99
CA LEU A 53 11.25 -11.61 4.90
C LEU A 53 11.50 -12.29 6.27
N PRO A 54 12.44 -11.85 7.12
CA PRO A 54 12.74 -12.55 8.37
C PRO A 54 11.56 -12.58 9.35
N ILE A 55 10.67 -11.59 9.27
CA ILE A 55 9.53 -11.44 10.18
C ILE A 55 8.25 -12.11 9.66
N ASN A 56 8.25 -12.66 8.45
CA ASN A 56 7.07 -13.31 7.87
C ASN A 56 6.62 -14.53 8.70
N GLN A 57 7.54 -15.43 9.04
CA GLN A 57 7.23 -16.57 9.90
C GLN A 57 6.85 -16.16 11.34
N LEU A 58 7.39 -15.04 11.82
CA LEU A 58 7.04 -14.50 13.13
C LEU A 58 5.56 -14.07 13.16
N GLY A 59 5.10 -13.41 12.09
CA GLY A 59 3.72 -12.99 11.93
C GLY A 59 2.74 -14.15 12.01
N ASP A 60 3.02 -15.26 11.33
CA ASP A 60 2.20 -16.47 11.37
C ASP A 60 2.17 -17.13 12.77
N ARG A 61 3.35 -17.27 13.40
CA ARG A 61 3.47 -17.96 14.70
C ARG A 61 2.84 -17.20 15.86
N VAL A 62 2.95 -15.87 15.86
CA VAL A 62 2.51 -15.02 16.99
C VAL A 62 1.14 -14.42 16.72
N GLY A 63 0.86 -14.02 15.49
CA GLY A 63 -0.40 -13.41 15.07
C GLY A 63 -0.69 -12.07 15.75
N LEU A 64 -1.94 -11.63 15.57
CA LEU A 64 -2.52 -10.46 16.23
C LEU A 64 -3.30 -10.90 17.46
N LYS A 65 -3.30 -10.08 18.52
CA LYS A 65 -4.20 -10.23 19.66
C LYS A 65 -5.12 -9.03 19.76
N PHE A 66 -6.40 -9.29 19.98
CA PHE A 66 -7.40 -8.27 20.22
C PHE A 66 -7.92 -8.37 21.65
N GLU A 67 -7.62 -7.37 22.47
CA GLU A 67 -8.03 -7.31 23.88
C GLU A 67 -8.50 -5.89 24.20
N ASN A 68 -9.71 -5.76 24.76
CA ASN A 68 -10.30 -4.49 25.22
C ASN A 68 -10.34 -3.37 24.16
N GLY A 69 -10.53 -3.71 22.88
CA GLY A 69 -10.57 -2.72 21.80
C GLY A 69 -9.21 -2.37 21.20
N GLU A 70 -8.12 -2.96 21.72
CA GLU A 70 -6.77 -2.74 21.22
C GLU A 70 -6.26 -3.98 20.47
N ILE A 71 -5.59 -3.73 19.35
CA ILE A 71 -4.87 -4.75 18.59
C ILE A 71 -3.38 -4.65 18.93
N THR A 72 -2.79 -5.75 19.35
CA THR A 72 -1.35 -5.89 19.56
C THR A 72 -0.75 -6.89 18.57
N MET A 73 0.51 -6.67 18.22
CA MET A 73 1.27 -7.42 17.23
C MET A 73 2.75 -7.48 17.63
N PRO A 74 3.57 -8.37 17.05
CA PRO A 74 5.02 -8.37 17.27
C PRO A 74 5.62 -6.99 17.02
N LYS A 75 6.55 -6.56 17.88
CA LYS A 75 7.19 -5.23 17.78
C LYS A 75 7.92 -5.09 16.44
N GLU A 76 8.47 -6.19 15.96
CA GLU A 76 9.22 -6.31 14.72
C GLU A 76 8.42 -5.87 13.50
N PHE A 77 7.10 -6.09 13.47
CA PHE A 77 6.23 -5.58 12.39
C PHE A 77 6.15 -4.05 12.41
N LYS A 78 6.03 -3.44 13.60
CA LYS A 78 6.01 -1.98 13.74
C LYS A 78 7.37 -1.38 13.35
N ASP A 79 8.45 -2.00 13.78
CA ASP A 79 9.81 -1.56 13.46
C ASP A 79 10.10 -1.68 11.95
N ALA A 80 9.71 -2.79 11.31
CA ALA A 80 9.88 -3.00 9.88
C ALA A 80 9.04 -2.03 9.03
N TYR A 81 7.82 -1.72 9.48
CA TYR A 81 6.97 -0.72 8.82
C TYR A 81 7.55 0.69 8.93
N ASN A 82 8.04 1.08 10.12
CA ASN A 82 8.70 2.37 10.31
C ASN A 82 9.99 2.49 9.47
N GLN A 83 10.79 1.43 9.38
CA GLN A 83 11.95 1.41 8.48
C GLN A 83 11.54 1.58 7.01
N ALA A 84 10.39 1.02 6.60
CA ALA A 84 9.87 1.23 5.24
C ALA A 84 9.42 2.68 5.01
N ILE A 85 8.84 3.35 6.01
CA ILE A 85 8.54 4.80 5.97
C ILE A 85 9.83 5.60 5.84
N GLU A 86 10.80 5.35 6.72
CA GLU A 86 12.08 6.08 6.75
C GLU A 86 12.88 5.91 5.45
N GLY A 87 12.80 4.73 4.82
CA GLY A 87 13.39 4.46 3.51
C GLY A 87 12.60 5.00 2.32
N GLY A 88 11.41 5.58 2.53
CA GLY A 88 10.55 6.08 1.45
C GLY A 88 9.89 4.97 0.62
N TRP A 89 9.94 3.72 1.07
CA TRP A 89 9.44 2.55 0.32
C TRP A 89 7.92 2.50 0.23
N LEU A 90 7.20 3.21 1.10
CA LEU A 90 5.74 3.28 1.07
C LEU A 90 5.20 4.42 0.19
N SER A 91 6.08 5.29 -0.32
CA SER A 91 5.72 6.51 -1.06
C SER A 91 6.27 6.52 -2.50
N THR A 92 6.67 5.38 -3.03
CA THR A 92 7.29 5.26 -4.36
C THR A 92 6.38 5.77 -5.48
N SER A 93 5.08 5.45 -5.48
CA SER A 93 4.14 5.85 -6.54
C SER A 93 3.23 7.02 -6.18
N THR A 94 3.26 7.52 -4.94
CA THR A 94 2.43 8.64 -4.53
C THR A 94 2.98 9.95 -5.11
N LYS A 95 2.15 11.00 -5.16
CA LYS A 95 2.50 12.24 -5.88
C LYS A 95 3.64 12.99 -5.18
N PRO A 96 4.56 13.63 -5.93
CA PRO A 96 5.64 14.44 -5.34
C PRO A 96 5.16 15.56 -4.41
N GLU A 97 4.01 16.18 -4.70
CA GLU A 97 3.39 17.21 -3.85
C GLU A 97 2.97 16.69 -2.46
N HIS A 98 2.84 15.38 -2.29
CA HIS A 98 2.55 14.70 -1.02
C HIS A 98 3.79 14.01 -0.41
N GLY A 99 4.98 14.21 -1.00
CA GLY A 99 6.24 13.62 -0.55
C GLY A 99 6.56 12.25 -1.13
N GLY A 100 5.87 11.83 -2.18
CA GLY A 100 6.18 10.60 -2.92
C GLY A 100 7.24 10.78 -4.01
N MET A 101 7.73 9.67 -4.54
CA MET A 101 8.68 9.69 -5.66
C MET A 101 7.97 9.91 -7.01
N GLY A 102 6.68 9.54 -7.13
CA GLY A 102 5.90 9.69 -8.35
C GLY A 102 6.17 8.63 -9.42
N THR A 103 6.72 7.47 -9.03
CA THR A 103 6.99 6.38 -9.98
C THR A 103 5.71 5.91 -10.69
N PRO A 104 5.83 5.35 -11.90
CA PRO A 104 4.68 4.83 -12.62
C PRO A 104 4.00 3.67 -11.88
N ILE A 105 2.70 3.50 -12.10
CA ILE A 105 1.88 2.47 -11.44
C ILE A 105 2.41 1.04 -11.62
N PHE A 106 3.10 0.73 -12.72
CA PHE A 106 3.69 -0.59 -12.93
C PHE A 106 4.82 -0.87 -11.94
N PHE A 107 5.59 0.14 -11.53
CA PHE A 107 6.64 -0.02 -10.53
C PHE A 107 6.03 -0.50 -9.21
N GLN A 108 4.96 0.17 -8.78
CA GLN A 108 4.24 -0.21 -7.56
C GLN A 108 3.51 -1.56 -7.67
N SER A 109 2.80 -1.79 -8.78
CA SER A 109 1.92 -2.95 -8.90
C SER A 109 2.68 -4.24 -9.20
N VAL A 110 3.80 -4.16 -9.92
CA VAL A 110 4.60 -5.32 -10.34
C VAL A 110 5.80 -5.47 -9.42
N ILE A 111 6.80 -4.58 -9.53
CA ILE A 111 8.07 -4.72 -8.80
C ILE A 111 7.82 -4.67 -7.29
N TRP A 112 7.22 -3.58 -6.81
CA TRP A 112 7.00 -3.39 -5.38
C TRP A 112 6.07 -4.47 -4.84
N GLY A 113 4.91 -4.66 -5.47
CA GLY A 113 3.86 -5.57 -5.03
C GLY A 113 4.26 -7.03 -4.99
N GLU A 114 4.96 -7.54 -6.01
CA GLU A 114 5.41 -8.94 -6.06
C GLU A 114 6.47 -9.22 -4.99
N ILE A 115 7.47 -8.35 -4.85
CA ILE A 115 8.52 -8.49 -3.83
C ILE A 115 7.92 -8.39 -2.42
N ALA A 116 7.06 -7.40 -2.18
CA ALA A 116 6.38 -7.19 -0.90
C ALA A 116 5.59 -8.42 -0.47
N THR A 117 4.77 -8.95 -1.38
CA THR A 117 3.89 -10.08 -1.14
C THR A 117 4.66 -11.38 -0.94
N SER A 118 5.72 -11.59 -1.73
CA SER A 118 6.55 -12.79 -1.65
C SER A 118 7.37 -12.85 -0.36
N THR A 119 7.87 -11.69 0.11
CA THR A 119 8.63 -11.61 1.36
C THR A 119 7.74 -11.61 2.59
N ASN A 120 6.63 -10.86 2.57
CA ASN A 120 5.68 -10.79 3.68
C ASN A 120 4.29 -10.30 3.25
N MET A 121 3.43 -11.24 2.83
CA MET A 121 2.04 -10.96 2.44
C MET A 121 1.22 -10.25 3.52
N ALA A 122 1.36 -10.62 4.79
CA ALA A 122 0.56 -10.01 5.87
C ALA A 122 0.91 -8.52 6.04
N MET A 123 2.18 -8.17 5.92
CA MET A 123 2.64 -6.79 6.00
C MET A 123 2.38 -6.00 4.73
N SER A 124 2.46 -6.61 3.54
CA SER A 124 2.25 -5.92 2.26
C SER A 124 0.83 -5.38 2.08
N VAL A 125 -0.16 -6.00 2.73
CA VAL A 125 -1.57 -5.60 2.63
C VAL A 125 -1.83 -4.19 3.18
N LEU A 126 -1.20 -3.81 4.31
CA LEU A 126 -1.43 -2.51 4.95
C LEU A 126 -1.08 -1.30 4.05
N PRO A 127 0.14 -1.19 3.49
CA PRO A 127 0.46 -0.12 2.56
C PRO A 127 -0.31 -0.22 1.24
N ALA A 128 -0.63 -1.43 0.76
CA ALA A 128 -1.45 -1.59 -0.45
C ALA A 128 -2.87 -1.02 -0.27
N LEU A 129 -3.53 -1.31 0.86
CA LEU A 129 -4.85 -0.73 1.19
C LEU A 129 -4.75 0.79 1.37
N THR A 130 -3.69 1.26 2.01
CA THR A 130 -3.44 2.69 2.24
C THR A 130 -3.29 3.44 0.93
N LEU A 131 -2.55 2.88 -0.03
CA LEU A 131 -2.41 3.44 -1.37
C LEU A 131 -3.75 3.50 -2.12
N GLY A 132 -4.56 2.44 -2.05
CA GLY A 132 -5.90 2.45 -2.64
C GLY A 132 -6.80 3.55 -2.07
N VAL A 133 -6.75 3.78 -0.75
CA VAL A 133 -7.47 4.90 -0.10
C VAL A 133 -6.91 6.25 -0.55
N TYR A 134 -5.58 6.38 -0.64
CA TYR A 134 -4.93 7.58 -1.15
C TYR A 134 -5.38 7.91 -2.57
N ASP A 135 -5.46 6.92 -3.47
CA ASP A 135 -5.87 7.12 -4.87
C ASP A 135 -7.33 7.57 -4.96
N VAL A 136 -8.24 6.88 -4.25
CA VAL A 136 -9.67 7.26 -4.19
C VAL A 136 -9.84 8.68 -3.66
N LEU A 137 -9.12 9.03 -2.58
CA LEU A 137 -9.15 10.37 -2.00
C LEU A 137 -8.65 11.41 -2.99
N ASN A 138 -7.56 11.15 -3.71
CA ASN A 138 -6.97 12.10 -4.64
C ASN A 138 -7.80 12.31 -5.90
N GLU A 139 -8.55 11.31 -6.33
CA GLU A 139 -9.40 11.37 -7.51
C GLU A 139 -10.78 11.97 -7.21
N HIS A 140 -11.35 11.66 -6.04
CA HIS A 140 -12.74 11.97 -5.73
C HIS A 140 -12.96 12.87 -4.52
N GLY A 141 -11.92 13.12 -3.72
CA GLY A 141 -12.01 13.95 -2.53
C GLY A 141 -12.04 15.44 -2.85
N ASP A 142 -12.85 16.19 -2.09
CA ASP A 142 -12.75 17.64 -2.10
C ASP A 142 -11.36 18.09 -1.65
N LYS A 143 -10.92 19.26 -2.12
CA LYS A 143 -9.58 19.79 -1.86
C LYS A 143 -9.20 19.77 -0.37
N THR A 144 -10.14 20.11 0.52
CA THR A 144 -9.90 20.11 1.97
C THR A 144 -9.58 18.72 2.52
N LEU A 145 -10.20 17.65 1.99
CA LEU A 145 -9.88 16.28 2.38
C LEU A 145 -8.51 15.87 1.85
N VAL A 146 -8.22 16.17 0.58
CA VAL A 146 -6.91 15.90 -0.04
C VAL A 146 -5.79 16.58 0.76
N ASP A 147 -5.92 17.88 1.04
CA ASP A 147 -4.91 18.65 1.78
C ASP A 147 -4.67 18.09 3.20
N TYR A 148 -5.70 17.55 3.85
CA TYR A 148 -5.60 17.03 5.21
C TYR A 148 -4.98 15.63 5.28
N PHE A 149 -5.45 14.72 4.43
CA PHE A 149 -5.13 13.29 4.53
C PHE A 149 -3.97 12.87 3.61
N SER A 150 -3.84 13.43 2.41
CA SER A 150 -3.00 12.85 1.35
C SER A 150 -1.53 12.75 1.73
N THR A 151 -0.94 13.77 2.34
CA THR A 151 0.47 13.73 2.78
C THR A 151 0.73 12.61 3.80
N HIS A 152 -0.18 12.44 4.76
CA HIS A 152 -0.03 11.43 5.82
C HIS A 152 -0.21 10.01 5.29
N LEU A 153 -1.17 9.81 4.37
CA LEU A 153 -1.39 8.53 3.70
C LEU A 153 -0.24 8.21 2.73
N ALA A 154 0.20 9.20 1.96
CA ALA A 154 1.25 9.04 0.95
C ALA A 154 2.58 8.57 1.54
N GLN A 155 2.90 9.02 2.74
CA GLN A 155 4.14 8.69 3.45
C GLN A 155 3.99 7.47 4.37
N GLY A 156 2.80 6.87 4.42
CA GLY A 156 2.51 5.69 5.26
C GLY A 156 2.40 5.97 6.76
N HIS A 157 2.46 7.24 7.20
CA HIS A 157 2.27 7.62 8.60
C HIS A 157 0.85 7.33 9.09
N TRP A 158 -0.14 7.49 8.21
CA TRP A 158 -1.51 7.04 8.43
C TRP A 158 -1.81 5.88 7.49
N ALA A 159 -2.62 4.95 7.97
CA ALA A 159 -3.11 3.83 7.17
C ALA A 159 -4.57 4.05 6.76
N GLY A 160 -4.95 3.46 5.63
CA GLY A 160 -6.31 3.45 5.12
C GLY A 160 -6.81 2.02 4.90
N THR A 161 -8.13 1.83 4.97
CA THR A 161 -8.79 0.57 4.58
C THR A 161 -10.19 0.85 4.01
N MET A 162 -10.82 -0.18 3.44
CA MET A 162 -12.16 -0.13 2.88
C MET A 162 -13.15 -0.90 3.76
N CYS A 163 -14.20 -0.22 4.21
CA CYS A 163 -15.19 -0.76 5.14
C CYS A 163 -16.50 -1.15 4.41
N LEU A 164 -16.50 -2.29 3.71
CA LEU A 164 -17.57 -2.67 2.77
C LEU A 164 -18.56 -3.70 3.34
N THR A 165 -18.07 -4.91 3.58
CA THR A 165 -18.86 -6.13 3.88
C THR A 165 -19.56 -6.07 5.23
N GLU A 166 -20.80 -6.59 5.31
CA GLU A 166 -21.56 -6.78 6.55
C GLU A 166 -21.85 -8.27 6.77
N PRO A 167 -22.17 -8.73 8.01
CA PRO A 167 -22.44 -10.14 8.28
C PRO A 167 -23.50 -10.78 7.35
N HIS A 168 -24.48 -10.00 6.88
CA HIS A 168 -25.51 -10.45 5.95
C HIS A 168 -25.29 -9.98 4.49
N ALA A 169 -24.23 -9.22 4.20
CA ALA A 169 -23.97 -8.62 2.89
C ALA A 169 -22.50 -8.82 2.48
N GLY A 170 -22.26 -9.84 1.62
CA GLY A 170 -20.97 -10.16 1.01
C GLY A 170 -20.90 -9.67 -0.43
N THR A 171 -20.97 -10.60 -1.39
CA THR A 171 -21.00 -10.29 -2.84
C THR A 171 -22.13 -9.33 -3.21
N ASP A 172 -23.28 -9.43 -2.54
CA ASP A 172 -24.39 -8.48 -2.70
C ASP A 172 -24.28 -7.35 -1.68
N LEU A 173 -23.52 -6.30 -2.04
CA LEU A 173 -23.42 -5.08 -1.23
C LEU A 173 -24.66 -4.18 -1.35
N GLY A 174 -25.61 -4.47 -2.23
CA GLY A 174 -26.83 -3.68 -2.40
C GLY A 174 -27.76 -3.74 -1.18
N ILE A 175 -27.59 -4.74 -0.33
CA ILE A 175 -28.41 -5.00 0.86
C ILE A 175 -27.74 -4.57 2.19
N ILE A 176 -26.68 -3.76 2.13
CA ILE A 176 -26.05 -3.22 3.33
C ILE A 176 -27.06 -2.42 4.16
N SER A 177 -26.88 -2.47 5.48
CA SER A 177 -27.72 -1.80 6.46
C SER A 177 -27.05 -0.59 7.09
N SER A 178 -25.73 -0.42 6.89
CA SER A 178 -25.00 0.78 7.28
C SER A 178 -25.67 2.05 6.77
N LYS A 179 -25.79 3.05 7.64
CA LYS A 179 -26.43 4.33 7.33
C LYS A 179 -25.47 5.48 7.53
N ALA A 180 -25.55 6.46 6.64
CA ALA A 180 -24.97 7.79 6.81
C ALA A 180 -26.12 8.77 7.09
N ILE A 181 -26.21 9.25 8.33
CA ILE A 181 -27.26 10.16 8.77
C ILE A 181 -26.71 11.60 8.67
N PRO A 182 -27.26 12.47 7.80
CA PRO A 182 -26.76 13.84 7.66
C PRO A 182 -26.90 14.63 8.97
N GLN A 183 -25.96 15.53 9.24
CA GLN A 183 -25.94 16.43 10.40
C GLN A 183 -26.03 17.90 9.95
N ASP A 184 -26.39 18.80 10.87
CA ASP A 184 -26.62 20.22 10.56
C ASP A 184 -25.35 20.97 10.09
N ASP A 185 -24.16 20.45 10.41
CA ASP A 185 -22.86 21.00 10.02
C ASP A 185 -22.34 20.49 8.67
N GLY A 186 -23.16 19.70 7.95
CA GLY A 186 -22.80 19.09 6.67
C GLY A 186 -22.03 17.78 6.77
N THR A 187 -21.72 17.30 7.98
CA THR A 187 -21.13 15.98 8.20
C THR A 187 -22.19 14.86 8.18
N TYR A 188 -21.72 13.61 8.26
CA TYR A 188 -22.59 12.43 8.39
C TYR A 188 -22.22 11.63 9.64
N ARG A 189 -23.23 11.21 10.40
CA ARG A 189 -23.08 10.21 11.45
C ARG A 189 -23.26 8.82 10.84
N LEU A 190 -22.19 8.03 10.86
CA LEU A 190 -22.20 6.66 10.36
C LEU A 190 -22.64 5.69 11.46
N THR A 191 -23.51 4.74 11.12
CA THR A 191 -23.91 3.63 12.00
C THR A 191 -23.99 2.33 11.22
N GLY A 192 -23.53 1.24 11.82
CA GLY A 192 -23.55 -0.11 11.24
C GLY A 192 -22.39 -0.97 11.75
N THR A 193 -22.26 -2.17 11.19
CA THR A 193 -21.19 -3.11 11.55
C THR A 193 -20.61 -3.68 10.27
N LYS A 194 -19.29 -3.61 10.15
CA LYS A 194 -18.55 -4.20 9.02
C LYS A 194 -17.70 -5.37 9.49
N ILE A 195 -17.43 -6.31 8.59
CA ILE A 195 -16.61 -7.50 8.84
C ILE A 195 -15.57 -7.68 7.74
N PHE A 196 -14.53 -8.47 8.03
CA PHE A 196 -13.39 -8.69 7.12
C PHE A 196 -12.71 -7.39 6.69
N ILE A 197 -12.54 -6.50 7.68
CA ILE A 197 -11.80 -5.26 7.54
C ILE A 197 -10.32 -5.51 7.83
#